data_AF-A0A662HMU5-F1
#
_entry.id   AF-A0A662HMU5-F1
#
_cell.length_a   1.000
_cell.length_b   1.000
_cell.length_c   1.000
_cell.angle_alpha   90.00
_cell.angle_beta   90.00
_cell.angle_gamma   90.00
#
_symmetry.space_group_name_H-M   'P 1'
#
loop_
_entity.id
_entity.type
_entity.pdbx_description
1 polymer ?
#
loop_
_entity_poly.entity_id
_entity_poly.type
_entity_poly.pdbx_seq_one_letter_code
_entity_poly.pdbx_strand_id
1 'polypeptide(L)' 'ELVAKLDPRTGAKLEDRPKFLKQGDVAIVRFKPLKPVVVEKYAEFPPLGRFAIRDSGRTVAAGTVIDTKPMKIS' A
#
# COMPACT_ATOMS: atom_id res chain seq x y z
N GLU A 1 0.13 -7.61 5.04
CA GLU A 1 -0.29 -7.37 6.44
C GLU A 1 -0.96 -6.01 6.53
N LEU A 2 -2.11 -5.93 7.20
CA LEU A 2 -2.76 -4.65 7.52
C LEU A 2 -2.07 -4.05 8.75
N VAL A 3 -1.45 -2.89 8.60
CA VAL A 3 -0.64 -2.26 9.65
C VAL A 3 -1.49 -1.29 10.47
N ALA A 4 -2.24 -0.43 9.78
CA ALA A 4 -3.07 0.58 10.41
C ALA A 4 -4.21 1.03 9.52
N LYS A 5 -5.38 1.31 10.11
CA LYS A 5 -6.44 2.09 9.47
C LYS A 5 -6.25 3.56 9.81
N LEU A 6 -6.45 4.43 8.82
CA LEU A 6 -6.26 5.87 8.94
C LEU A 6 -7.56 6.63 8.71
N ASP A 7 -7.67 7.79 9.34
CA ASP A 7 -8.69 8.78 9.02
C ASP A 7 -8.32 9.44 7.68
N PRO A 8 -9.21 9.45 6.67
CA PRO A 8 -8.90 9.94 5.34
C PRO A 8 -8.71 11.47 5.25
N ARG A 9 -9.19 12.23 6.24
CA ARG A 9 -9.13 13.70 6.25
C ARG A 9 -7.88 14.20 6.97
N THR A 10 -7.52 13.54 8.06
CA THR A 10 -6.42 13.96 8.95
C THR A 10 -5.16 13.12 8.82
N GLY A 11 -5.27 11.90 8.26
CA GLY A 11 -4.18 10.92 8.24
C GLY A 11 -3.88 10.29 9.60
N ALA A 12 -4.66 10.63 10.64
CA ALA A 12 -4.46 10.09 11.98
C ALA A 12 -4.79 8.59 12.03
N LYS A 13 -4.09 7.86 12.90
CA LYS A 13 -4.30 6.43 13.09
C LYS A 13 -5.61 6.20 13.85
N LEU A 14 -6.51 5.43 13.26
CA LEU A 14 -7.80 5.06 13.87
C LEU A 14 -7.76 3.68 14.54
N GLU A 15 -7.06 2.73 13.92
CA GLU A 15 -7.00 1.34 14.39
C GLU A 15 -5.65 0.70 14.06
N ASP A 16 -5.12 -0.08 15.01
CA ASP A 16 -3.89 -0.84 14.88
C ASP A 16 -4.19 -2.27 14.43
N ARG A 17 -3.56 -2.71 13.34
CA ARG A 17 -3.74 -4.07 12.77
C ARG A 17 -5.22 -4.45 12.62
N PRO A 18 -6.01 -3.69 11.83
CA PRO A 18 -7.42 -4.00 11.62
C PRO A 18 -7.58 -5.40 11.03
N LYS A 19 -8.67 -6.09 11.39
CA LYS A 19 -8.96 -7.44 10.89
C LYS A 19 -9.28 -7.45 9.39
N PHE A 20 -9.93 -6.40 8.89
CA PHE A 20 -10.30 -6.25 7.48
C PHE A 20 -10.51 -4.77 7.13
N LEU A 21 -10.57 -4.45 5.84
CA LEU A 21 -10.87 -3.10 5.31
C LEU A 21 -12.16 -3.14 4.49
N LYS A 22 -12.90 -2.02 4.47
CA LYS A 22 -14.08 -1.83 3.62
C LYS A 22 -13.82 -0.76 2.55
N GLN A 23 -14.73 -0.67 1.58
CA GLN A 23 -14.70 0.42 0.60
C GLN A 23 -14.74 1.79 1.32
N GLY A 24 -13.84 2.69 0.90
CA GLY A 24 -13.68 4.02 1.49
C GLY A 24 -12.66 4.10 2.63
N ASP A 25 -12.18 2.96 3.15
CA ASP A 25 -11.13 2.96 4.16
C ASP A 25 -9.78 3.36 3.55
N VAL A 26 -9.01 4.15 4.30
CA VAL A 26 -7.60 4.44 4.03
C VAL A 26 -6.77 3.67 5.05
N ALA A 27 -5.67 3.04 4.60
CA ALA A 27 -4.88 2.19 5.45
C ALA A 27 -3.41 2.15 5.03
N ILE A 28 -2.54 1.85 6.00
CA ILE A 28 -1.15 1.45 5.77
C ILE A 28 -1.12 -0.08 5.68
N VAL A 29 -0.59 -0.57 4.57
CA VAL A 29 -0.54 -2.01 4.26
C VAL A 29 0.88 -2.38 3.85
N ARG A 30 1.39 -3.48 4.43
CA ARG A 30 2.65 -4.09 4.03
C ARG A 30 2.39 -5.18 3.00
N PHE A 31 2.97 -5.02 1.81
CA PHE A 31 2.89 -6.00 0.73
C PHE A 31 4.17 -6.84 0.65
N LYS A 32 4.02 -8.11 0.27
CA LYS A 32 5.11 -8.98 -0.17
C LYS A 32 4.78 -9.45 -1.58
N PRO A 33 5.49 -8.97 -2.61
CA PRO A 33 5.28 -9.43 -3.99
C PRO A 33 5.54 -10.94 -4.13
N LEU A 34 4.77 -11.61 -4.99
CA LEU A 34 4.96 -13.03 -5.30
C LEU A 34 6.14 -13.28 -6.26
N LYS A 35 6.46 -12.28 -7.07
CA LYS A 35 7.59 -12.27 -8.00
C LYS A 35 8.44 -11.02 -7.71
N PRO A 36 9.73 -10.98 -8.11
CA PRO A 36 10.50 -9.75 -8.05
C PRO A 36 9.81 -8.61 -8.81
N VAL A 37 9.69 -7.46 -8.18
CA VAL A 37 9.07 -6.25 -8.74
C VAL A 37 9.93 -5.06 -8.35
N VAL A 38 10.10 -4.13 -9.28
CA VAL A 38 10.75 -2.84 -9.03
C VAL A 38 9.67 -1.83 -8.64
N VAL A 39 9.87 -1.18 -7.49
CA VAL A 39 9.04 -0.08 -7.00
C VAL A 39 9.93 0.90 -6.26
N GLU A 40 9.53 2.17 -6.24
CA GLU A 40 10.26 3.23 -5.52
C GLU A 40 9.34 3.94 -4.54
N LYS A 41 9.91 4.62 -3.53
CA LYS A 41 9.11 5.49 -2.67
C LYS A 41 8.49 6.60 -3.52
N TYR A 42 7.20 6.85 -3.31
CA TYR A 42 6.47 7.86 -4.07
C TYR A 42 7.07 9.26 -3.94
N ALA A 43 7.60 9.60 -2.76
CA ALA A 43 8.26 10.87 -2.50
C ALA A 43 9.59 11.04 -3.28
N GLU A 44 10.22 9.94 -3.70
CA GLU A 44 11.53 9.93 -4.38
C GLU A 44 11.35 9.80 -5.90
N PHE A 45 10.52 8.85 -6.35
CA PHE A 45 10.25 8.64 -7.77
C PHE A 45 8.74 8.38 -8.00
N PRO A 46 7.92 9.45 -8.11
CA PRO A 46 6.46 9.36 -8.25
C PRO A 46 5.95 8.37 -9.32
N PRO A 47 6.58 8.24 -10.50
CA PRO A 47 6.13 7.30 -11.52
C PRO A 47 6.20 5.81 -11.13
N LEU A 48 7.12 5.41 -10.24
CA LEU A 48 7.23 4.02 -9.74
C LEU A 48 6.65 3.83 -8.33
N GLY A 49 6.12 4.89 -7.73
CA GLY A 49 5.54 4.86 -6.40
C GLY A 49 4.01 4.83 -6.37
N ARG A 50 3.31 4.97 -7.50
CA ARG A 50 1.84 4.87 -7.59
C ARG A 50 1.44 3.53 -8.19
N PHE A 51 0.41 2.89 -7.65
CA PHE A 51 -0.09 1.63 -8.18
C PHE A 51 -1.61 1.48 -8.00
N ALA A 52 -2.19 0.61 -8.83
CA ALA A 52 -3.59 0.19 -8.74
C ALA A 52 -3.65 -1.29 -8.31
N ILE A 53 -4.54 -1.61 -7.39
CA ILE A 53 -4.87 -2.99 -7.01
C ILE A 53 -6.07 -3.41 -7.84
N ARG A 54 -5.93 -4.51 -8.57
CA ARG A 54 -6.97 -5.02 -9.46
C ARG A 54 -7.38 -6.43 -9.06
N ASP A 55 -8.68 -6.69 -9.13
CA ASP A 55 -9.27 -8.01 -8.99
C ASP A 55 -10.37 -8.19 -10.05
N SER A 56 -10.38 -9.33 -10.73
CA SER A 56 -11.34 -9.68 -11.78
C SER A 56 -11.62 -8.54 -12.78
N GLY A 57 -10.56 -7.87 -13.24
CA GLY A 57 -10.61 -6.79 -14.23
C GLY A 57 -10.98 -5.39 -13.69
N ARG A 58 -11.40 -5.27 -12.42
CA ARG A 58 -11.79 -4.01 -11.80
C ARG A 58 -10.70 -3.49 -10.87
N THR A 59 -10.58 -2.17 -10.76
CA THR A 59 -9.72 -1.54 -9.75
C THR A 59 -10.47 -1.54 -8.42
N VAL A 60 -9.90 -2.21 -7.41
CA VAL A 60 -10.49 -2.33 -6.07
C VAL A 60 -9.86 -1.36 -5.07
N ALA A 61 -8.65 -0.89 -5.34
CA ALA A 61 -7.97 0.15 -4.56
C ALA A 61 -6.85 0.81 -5.38
N ALA A 62 -6.38 1.95 -4.91
CA ALA A 62 -5.17 2.61 -5.39
C ALA A 62 -4.28 2.96 -4.20
N GLY A 63 -2.97 3.05 -4.43
CA GLY A 63 -2.02 3.29 -3.35
C GLY A 63 -0.74 3.99 -3.81
N THR A 64 -0.03 4.50 -2.82
CA THR A 64 1.33 5.03 -2.95
C THR A 64 2.29 4.24 -2.08
N VAL A 65 3.52 4.05 -2.56
CA VAL A 65 4.60 3.40 -1.81
C VAL A 65 5.21 4.41 -0.85
N ILE A 66 5.11 4.13 0.45
CA ILE A 66 5.68 4.98 1.51
C ILE A 66 7.06 4.53 1.97
N ASP A 67 7.35 3.23 1.85
CA ASP A 67 8.61 2.62 2.26
C ASP A 67 8.87 1.34 1.47
N THR A 68 10.15 0.98 1.34
CA THR A 68 10.60 -0.20 0.60
C THR A 68 11.67 -0.94 1.40
N LYS A 69 11.63 -2.28 1.33
CA LYS A 69 12.71 -3.14 1.80
C LYS A 69 13.33 -3.83 0.58
N PRO A 70 14.54 -3.42 0.13
CA PRO A 70 15.18 -4.02 -1.03
C PRO A 70 15.37 -5.54 -0.86
N MET A 71 15.12 -6.29 -1.92
CA MET A 71 15.47 -7.70 -1.97
C MET A 71 16.99 -7.82 -2.05
N LYS A 72 17.59 -8.57 -1.13
CA LYS A 72 19.01 -8.94 -1.24
C LYS A 72 19.12 -10.00 -2.34
N ILE A 73 19.77 -9.66 -3.44
CA ILE A 73 20.17 -10.61 -4.47
C ILE A 73 21.56 -11.08 -4.07
N SER A 74 21.66 -12.36 -3.70
CA SER A 74 22.92 -13.04 -3.38
C SER A 74 23.42 -13.81 -4.59
#